data_AF-A0A4Q9R5R8-F1
#
_entry.id   AF-A0A4Q9R5R8-F1
#
_cell.length_a   1.000
_cell.length_b   1.000
_cell.length_c   1.000
_cell.angle_alpha   90.00
_cell.angle_beta   90.00
_cell.angle_gamma   90.00
#
_symmetry.space_group_name_H-M   'P 1'
#
loop_
_entity.id
_entity.type
_entity.pdbx_description
1 polymer ?
#
loop_
_entity_poly.entity_id
_entity_poly.type
_entity_poly.pdbx_seq_one_letter_code
_entity_poly.pdbx_strand_id
1 'polypeptide(L)'
;MRTLSYPLLLTATLLSGGVQAAQLNLYNWADYLGPDTLQKFEKETGIKVFLGTFDSDETLEAKMLTGGSGYDLVVVPSDFLPRHVRAGVYAPLDHSKLPNWQNLDGNLLKQLEKVDPGNQYGVPYLWGSVGIGYNVEKVKAVLGDNAPVDSLALMFEPENLGKLKTCGAAFIDGPTRVIPTLLHYLHLDPNTQDRDDYKQAERHLLKLRPSVTTINSTKYFGDLANGDLCVAFGYSGDILQAQQSAQEAGKPYHIVYSLPKEGSNLWFDMFAIPADAKNKEEAYQFIDFMLRPEIIAETANYLRYAQPNQAAASLTDTDLRDNPNIYPSAEQLSRMTVNADQPNPIVRLINRLWTTFKTGH
;
A
#
# COMPACT_ATOMS: atom_id res chain seq x y z
N MET A 1 -53.15 8.39 68.92
CA MET A 1 -52.64 7.66 67.74
C MET A 1 -53.25 8.27 66.50
N ARG A 2 -52.49 9.04 65.71
CA ARG A 2 -52.89 9.57 64.40
C ARG A 2 -51.89 9.03 63.38
N THR A 3 -52.32 8.13 62.51
CA THR A 3 -51.54 7.56 61.42
C THR A 3 -51.69 8.46 60.18
N LEU A 4 -50.59 9.08 59.74
CA LEU A 4 -50.50 9.75 58.45
C LEU A 4 -50.16 8.71 57.37
N SER A 5 -51.00 8.60 56.36
CA SER A 5 -50.75 7.83 55.14
C SER A 5 -50.18 8.77 54.07
N TYR A 6 -48.95 8.53 53.62
CA TYR A 6 -48.37 9.21 52.46
C TYR A 6 -48.64 8.40 51.18
N PRO A 7 -49.09 9.02 50.07
CA PRO A 7 -49.26 8.34 48.80
C PRO A 7 -47.90 8.14 48.11
N LEU A 8 -47.64 6.91 47.69
CA LEU A 8 -46.46 6.52 46.91
C LEU A 8 -46.66 6.99 45.46
N LEU A 9 -45.92 8.02 45.03
CA LEU A 9 -45.86 8.45 43.62
C LEU A 9 -44.92 7.49 42.87
N LEU A 10 -45.50 6.70 41.95
CA LEU A 10 -44.77 5.82 41.04
C LEU A 10 -44.24 6.66 39.87
N THR A 11 -42.97 7.04 39.89
CA THR A 11 -42.30 7.71 38.77
C THR A 11 -41.96 6.68 37.70
N ALA A 12 -42.66 6.71 36.56
CA ALA A 12 -42.32 5.93 35.38
C ALA A 12 -41.06 6.52 34.72
N THR A 13 -39.92 5.88 34.93
CA THR A 13 -38.67 6.19 34.21
C THR A 13 -38.79 5.66 32.78
N LEU A 14 -39.05 6.57 31.83
CA LEU A 14 -38.87 6.31 30.40
C LEU A 14 -37.38 6.05 30.16
N LEU A 15 -37.02 4.77 29.97
CA LEU A 15 -35.75 4.37 29.40
C LEU A 15 -35.74 4.82 27.94
N SER A 16 -35.23 6.03 27.71
CA SER A 16 -34.78 6.47 26.40
C SER A 16 -33.64 5.53 26.00
N GLY A 17 -33.94 4.48 25.24
CA GLY A 17 -32.92 3.71 24.54
C GLY A 17 -32.20 4.68 23.61
N GLY A 18 -31.02 5.15 24.03
CA GLY A 18 -30.17 5.96 23.18
C GLY A 18 -29.82 5.12 21.96
N VAL A 19 -30.43 5.43 20.81
CA VAL A 19 -29.92 4.99 19.53
C VAL A 19 -28.53 5.63 19.42
N GLN A 20 -27.50 4.86 19.77
CA GLN A 20 -26.13 5.27 19.52
C GLN A 20 -26.04 5.50 18.01
N ALA A 21 -25.67 6.72 17.61
CA ALA A 21 -25.52 7.03 16.20
C ALA A 21 -24.54 6.02 15.58
N ALA A 22 -24.95 5.36 14.50
CA ALA A 22 -24.11 4.38 13.83
C ALA A 22 -22.82 5.07 13.36
N GLN A 23 -21.68 4.48 13.70
CA GLN A 23 -20.37 5.06 13.42
C GLN A 23 -19.37 3.98 13.04
N LEU A 24 -18.35 4.39 12.29
CA LEU A 24 -17.23 3.57 11.87
C LEU A 24 -15.93 4.28 12.20
N ASN A 25 -15.08 3.67 13.02
CA ASN A 25 -13.72 4.15 13.22
C ASN A 25 -12.80 3.45 12.20
N LEU A 26 -12.35 4.19 11.18
CA LEU A 26 -11.47 3.69 10.13
C LEU A 26 -10.03 4.15 10.37
N TYR A 27 -9.06 3.24 10.24
CA TYR A 27 -7.64 3.57 10.22
C TYR A 27 -7.03 3.24 8.86
N ASN A 28 -6.57 4.26 8.12
CA ASN A 28 -6.06 4.09 6.76
C ASN A 28 -4.75 4.89 6.57
N TRP A 29 -4.03 4.64 5.49
CA TRP A 29 -2.98 5.52 5.01
C TRP A 29 -3.50 6.95 4.82
N ALA A 30 -2.65 7.94 5.09
CA ALA A 30 -2.93 9.34 4.76
C ALA A 30 -3.13 9.52 3.25
N ASP A 31 -4.07 10.38 2.86
CA ASP A 31 -4.37 10.72 1.45
C ASP A 31 -4.67 9.49 0.55
N TYR A 32 -5.28 8.44 1.11
CA TYR A 32 -5.47 7.14 0.45
C TYR A 32 -6.95 6.73 0.28
N LEU A 33 -7.81 7.72 0.04
CA LEU A 33 -9.22 7.57 -0.31
C LEU A 33 -9.56 8.49 -1.49
N GLY A 34 -10.60 8.16 -2.25
CA GLY A 34 -11.16 9.09 -3.23
C GLY A 34 -11.71 10.36 -2.54
N PRO A 35 -11.79 11.48 -3.27
CA PRO A 35 -12.01 12.81 -2.68
C PRO A 35 -13.34 12.96 -1.94
N ASP A 36 -14.38 12.21 -2.33
CA ASP A 36 -15.71 12.26 -1.72
C ASP A 36 -16.22 10.88 -1.26
N THR A 37 -15.34 9.86 -1.24
CA THR A 37 -15.68 8.47 -0.89
C THR A 37 -16.42 8.38 0.43
N LEU A 38 -15.89 9.04 1.48
CA LEU A 38 -16.51 9.04 2.79
C LEU A 38 -17.86 9.76 2.76
N GLN A 39 -17.96 10.91 2.08
CA GLN A 39 -19.20 11.67 1.99
C GLN A 39 -20.32 10.87 1.32
N LYS A 40 -20.00 10.13 0.24
CA LYS A 40 -20.95 9.23 -0.43
C LYS A 40 -21.44 8.13 0.50
N PHE A 41 -20.52 7.46 1.19
CA PHE A 41 -20.86 6.40 2.15
C PHE A 41 -21.74 6.92 3.30
N GLU A 42 -21.36 8.03 3.94
CA GLU A 42 -22.13 8.61 5.04
C GLU A 42 -23.52 9.05 4.60
N LYS A 43 -23.64 9.60 3.37
CA LYS A 43 -24.93 10.03 2.81
C LYS A 43 -25.85 8.86 2.50
N GLU A 44 -25.31 7.75 2.02
CA GLU A 44 -26.08 6.56 1.66
C GLU A 44 -26.57 5.79 2.90
N THR A 45 -25.69 5.63 3.89
CA THR A 45 -25.93 4.72 5.02
C THR A 45 -26.37 5.44 6.30
N GLY A 46 -26.08 6.74 6.42
CA GLY A 46 -26.22 7.48 7.68
C GLY A 46 -25.14 7.16 8.72
N ILE A 47 -24.19 6.27 8.42
CA ILE A 47 -23.08 5.91 9.31
C ILE A 47 -22.03 7.01 9.25
N LYS A 48 -21.59 7.50 10.43
CA LYS A 48 -20.51 8.48 10.50
C LYS A 48 -19.13 7.84 10.52
N VAL A 49 -18.22 8.29 9.66
CA VAL A 49 -16.86 7.73 9.57
C VAL A 49 -15.86 8.65 10.27
N PHE A 50 -15.19 8.11 11.28
CA PHE A 50 -14.07 8.75 11.95
C PHE A 50 -12.78 8.15 11.39
N LEU A 51 -12.11 8.91 10.52
CA LEU A 51 -10.85 8.51 9.91
C LEU A 51 -9.67 8.90 10.81
N GLY A 52 -8.89 7.91 11.25
CA GLY A 52 -7.52 8.10 11.68
C GLY A 52 -6.56 7.74 10.55
N THR A 53 -5.38 8.38 10.52
CA THR A 53 -4.38 8.11 9.49
C THR A 53 -3.04 7.66 10.06
N PHE A 54 -2.28 6.93 9.24
CA PHE A 54 -0.87 6.60 9.46
C PHE A 54 -0.05 6.81 8.18
N ASP A 55 1.27 6.90 8.34
CA ASP A 55 2.24 7.22 7.28
C ASP A 55 3.35 6.16 7.12
N SER A 56 3.29 5.09 7.92
CA SER A 56 4.29 4.03 7.97
C SER A 56 3.70 2.72 8.44
N ASP A 57 4.23 1.62 7.92
CA ASP A 57 3.83 0.26 8.29
C ASP A 57 4.07 0.01 9.80
N GLU A 58 5.16 0.52 10.35
CA GLU A 58 5.52 0.37 11.77
C GLU A 58 4.53 1.06 12.71
N THR A 59 3.98 2.21 12.31
CA THR A 59 2.99 2.95 13.10
C THR A 59 1.69 2.16 13.19
N LEU A 60 1.23 1.60 12.07
CA LEU A 60 0.10 0.69 12.03
C LEU A 60 0.36 -0.54 12.92
N GLU A 61 1.49 -1.23 12.71
CA GLU A 61 1.82 -2.46 13.43
C GLU A 61 1.87 -2.24 14.94
N ALA A 62 2.54 -1.19 15.42
CA ALA A 62 2.61 -0.86 16.83
C ALA A 62 1.21 -0.61 17.43
N LYS A 63 0.35 0.12 16.71
CA LYS A 63 -1.03 0.39 17.13
C LYS A 63 -1.86 -0.89 17.21
N MET A 64 -1.71 -1.79 16.24
CA MET A 64 -2.49 -3.02 16.17
C MET A 64 -2.03 -4.08 17.18
N LEU A 65 -0.72 -4.24 17.38
CA LEU A 65 -0.17 -5.22 18.33
C LEU A 65 -0.34 -4.81 19.80
N THR A 66 -0.57 -3.53 20.08
CA THR A 66 -0.90 -3.06 21.44
C THR A 66 -2.27 -3.59 21.91
N GLY A 67 -3.16 -3.91 20.98
CA GLY A 67 -4.56 -4.27 21.27
C GLY A 67 -5.40 -3.06 21.70
N GLY A 68 -6.74 -3.18 21.67
CA GLY A 68 -7.61 -2.07 22.06
C GLY A 68 -7.43 -0.86 21.14
N SER A 69 -7.22 -1.08 19.85
CA SER A 69 -6.83 -0.03 18.89
C SER A 69 -7.85 1.12 18.85
N GLY A 70 -9.13 0.80 19.09
CA GLY A 70 -10.26 1.70 18.99
C GLY A 70 -10.83 1.81 17.58
N TYR A 71 -10.28 1.05 16.62
CA TYR A 71 -10.72 1.04 15.23
C TYR A 71 -11.60 -0.17 14.93
N ASP A 72 -12.59 0.05 14.07
CA ASP A 72 -13.53 -0.96 13.60
C ASP A 72 -13.08 -1.57 12.27
N LEU A 73 -12.34 -0.79 11.48
CA LEU A 73 -11.78 -1.18 10.19
C LEU A 73 -10.38 -0.60 10.05
N VAL A 74 -9.44 -1.38 9.54
CA VAL A 74 -8.09 -0.90 9.23
C VAL A 74 -7.66 -1.32 7.83
N VAL A 75 -6.81 -0.52 7.21
CA VAL A 75 -6.07 -0.94 6.01
C VAL A 75 -4.70 -1.47 6.47
N VAL A 76 -4.38 -2.70 6.05
CA VAL A 76 -3.15 -3.40 6.41
C VAL A 76 -2.41 -3.88 5.16
N PRO A 77 -1.10 -3.65 5.08
CA PRO A 77 -0.28 -4.25 4.04
C PRO A 77 -0.29 -5.77 4.13
N SER A 78 -0.41 -6.41 2.98
CA SER A 78 -0.44 -7.87 2.81
C SER A 78 0.66 -8.64 3.52
N ASP A 79 1.88 -8.10 3.60
CA ASP A 79 3.02 -8.74 4.26
C ASP A 79 2.98 -8.65 5.81
N PHE A 80 2.10 -7.84 6.38
CA PHE A 80 1.88 -7.71 7.82
C PHE A 80 0.73 -8.60 8.30
N LEU A 81 -0.23 -8.88 7.43
CA LEU A 81 -1.41 -9.67 7.76
C LEU A 81 -1.08 -11.04 8.41
N PRO A 82 -0.13 -11.86 7.91
CA PRO A 82 0.12 -13.18 8.49
C PRO A 82 0.50 -13.15 9.97
N ARG A 83 1.40 -12.25 10.39
CA ARG A 83 1.78 -12.13 11.81
C ARG A 83 0.68 -11.54 12.66
N HIS A 84 -0.08 -10.57 12.14
CA HIS A 84 -1.22 -10.00 12.85
C HIS A 84 -2.31 -11.07 13.09
N VAL A 85 -2.59 -11.91 12.09
CA VAL A 85 -3.52 -13.04 12.23
C VAL A 85 -3.01 -14.05 13.27
N ARG A 86 -1.73 -14.42 13.24
CA ARG A 86 -1.12 -15.30 14.28
C ARG A 86 -1.20 -14.69 15.69
N ALA A 87 -1.14 -13.36 15.79
CA ALA A 87 -1.30 -12.63 17.05
C ALA A 87 -2.77 -12.42 17.47
N GLY A 88 -3.74 -12.86 16.66
CA GLY A 88 -5.18 -12.72 16.97
C GLY A 88 -5.72 -11.30 16.82
N VAL A 89 -5.02 -10.45 16.07
CA VAL A 89 -5.38 -9.03 15.87
C VAL A 89 -6.69 -8.87 15.10
N TYR A 90 -6.95 -9.75 14.13
CA TYR A 90 -8.08 -9.64 13.20
C TYR A 90 -9.09 -10.77 13.39
N ALA A 91 -10.37 -10.46 13.19
CA ALA A 91 -11.43 -11.46 13.09
C ALA A 91 -11.48 -12.04 11.67
N PRO A 92 -11.82 -13.33 11.50
CA PRO A 92 -12.14 -13.87 10.18
C PRO A 92 -13.39 -13.17 9.61
N LEU A 93 -13.39 -12.99 8.30
CA LEU A 93 -14.45 -12.35 7.56
C LEU A 93 -15.61 -13.30 7.29
N ASP A 94 -16.82 -12.79 7.44
CA ASP A 94 -18.06 -13.42 6.96
C ASP A 94 -18.33 -12.93 5.53
N HIS A 95 -17.88 -13.69 4.53
CA HIS A 95 -18.08 -13.34 3.12
C HIS A 95 -19.55 -13.23 2.72
N SER A 96 -20.50 -13.80 3.48
CA SER A 96 -21.93 -13.64 3.19
C SER A 96 -22.43 -12.20 3.36
N LYS A 97 -21.67 -11.37 4.10
CA LYS A 97 -21.91 -9.93 4.28
C LYS A 97 -21.24 -9.06 3.21
N LEU A 98 -20.53 -9.67 2.28
CA LEU A 98 -19.79 -9.00 1.21
C LEU A 98 -20.33 -9.46 -0.16
N PRO A 99 -21.59 -9.16 -0.53
CA PRO A 99 -22.15 -9.56 -1.82
C PRO A 99 -21.34 -9.05 -3.02
N ASN A 100 -20.61 -7.93 -2.89
CA ASN A 100 -19.74 -7.40 -3.94
C ASN A 100 -18.35 -8.08 -4.01
N TRP A 101 -18.06 -9.08 -3.16
CA TRP A 101 -16.82 -9.88 -3.22
C TRP A 101 -16.60 -10.52 -4.59
N GLN A 102 -17.67 -10.92 -5.26
CA GLN A 102 -17.65 -11.50 -6.62
C GLN A 102 -17.04 -10.58 -7.68
N ASN A 103 -16.88 -9.29 -7.39
CA ASN A 103 -16.28 -8.34 -8.32
C ASN A 103 -14.74 -8.39 -8.32
N LEU A 104 -14.12 -9.05 -7.33
CA LEU A 104 -12.66 -9.13 -7.19
C LEU A 104 -12.02 -10.06 -8.23
N ASP A 105 -10.80 -9.70 -8.68
CA ASP A 105 -9.99 -10.49 -9.59
C ASP A 105 -9.47 -11.76 -8.91
N GLY A 106 -9.90 -12.92 -9.41
CA GLY A 106 -9.50 -14.23 -8.89
C GLY A 106 -7.99 -14.52 -8.98
N ASN A 107 -7.26 -13.94 -9.93
CA ASN A 107 -5.80 -14.10 -10.01
C ASN A 107 -5.10 -13.34 -8.88
N LEU A 108 -5.59 -12.15 -8.52
CA LEU A 108 -5.05 -11.38 -7.39
C LEU A 108 -5.40 -12.06 -6.07
N LEU A 109 -6.64 -12.54 -5.90
CA LEU A 109 -7.03 -13.33 -4.72
C LEU A 109 -6.14 -14.56 -4.53
N LYS A 110 -5.83 -15.27 -5.62
CA LYS A 110 -4.91 -16.42 -5.61
C LYS A 110 -3.48 -16.04 -5.21
N GLN A 111 -3.00 -14.86 -5.59
CA GLN A 111 -1.70 -14.37 -5.11
C GLN A 111 -1.74 -14.09 -3.60
N LEU A 112 -2.84 -13.51 -3.13
CA LEU A 112 -3.07 -13.19 -1.72
C LEU A 112 -3.21 -14.41 -0.82
N GLU A 113 -3.60 -15.59 -1.34
CA GLU A 113 -3.61 -16.83 -0.56
C GLU A 113 -2.25 -17.19 0.08
N LYS A 114 -1.14 -16.67 -0.46
CA LYS A 114 0.20 -16.83 0.11
C LYS A 114 0.36 -16.18 1.48
N VAL A 115 -0.41 -15.12 1.75
CA VAL A 115 -0.36 -14.33 3.00
C VAL A 115 -1.67 -14.39 3.79
N ASP A 116 -2.78 -14.72 3.13
CA ASP A 116 -4.09 -14.95 3.72
C ASP A 116 -4.72 -16.23 3.17
N PRO A 117 -4.34 -17.42 3.66
CA PRO A 117 -4.85 -18.68 3.13
C PRO A 117 -6.38 -18.77 3.13
N GLY A 118 -6.98 -18.84 1.94
CA GLY A 118 -8.43 -18.82 1.76
C GLY A 118 -9.07 -17.43 1.82
N ASN A 119 -8.28 -16.35 1.78
CA ASN A 119 -8.70 -14.95 1.85
C ASN A 119 -9.67 -14.70 3.03
N GLN A 120 -9.29 -15.18 4.21
CA GLN A 120 -10.17 -15.26 5.38
C GLN A 120 -10.18 -14.00 6.22
N TYR A 121 -9.19 -13.11 6.09
CA TYR A 121 -9.01 -11.98 7.00
C TYR A 121 -8.90 -10.63 6.30
N GLY A 122 -8.39 -10.60 5.06
CA GLY A 122 -8.19 -9.39 4.27
C GLY A 122 -9.11 -9.30 3.06
N VAL A 123 -9.60 -8.08 2.79
CA VAL A 123 -10.24 -7.73 1.51
C VAL A 123 -9.30 -6.79 0.75
N PRO A 124 -8.80 -7.15 -0.44
CA PRO A 124 -7.89 -6.26 -1.17
C PRO A 124 -8.58 -4.94 -1.53
N TYR A 125 -7.90 -3.83 -1.25
CA TYR A 125 -8.40 -2.48 -1.49
C TYR A 125 -7.71 -1.86 -2.70
N LEU A 126 -6.41 -1.62 -2.59
CA LEU A 126 -5.56 -1.10 -3.65
C LEU A 126 -4.28 -1.91 -3.68
N TRP A 127 -3.61 -1.90 -4.83
CA TRP A 127 -2.37 -2.63 -5.01
C TRP A 127 -1.47 -1.89 -5.99
N GLY A 128 -0.22 -2.31 -6.02
CA GLY A 128 0.73 -1.79 -6.96
C GLY A 128 2.06 -2.50 -6.85
N SER A 129 3.05 -1.89 -7.46
CA SER A 129 4.40 -2.41 -7.46
C SER A 129 5.40 -1.33 -7.13
N VAL A 130 6.59 -1.76 -6.71
CA VAL A 130 7.75 -0.88 -6.66
C VAL A 130 8.54 -1.10 -7.94
N GLY A 131 8.84 -0.02 -8.65
CA GLY A 131 9.49 -0.08 -9.95
C GLY A 131 10.31 1.16 -10.20
N ILE A 132 10.57 1.46 -11.47
CA ILE A 132 11.46 2.54 -11.85
C ILE A 132 10.64 3.68 -12.43
N GLY A 133 10.60 4.81 -11.73
CA GLY A 133 10.16 6.08 -12.28
C GLY A 133 11.33 6.84 -12.87
N TYR A 134 11.19 7.36 -14.09
CA TYR A 134 12.30 8.08 -14.72
C TYR A 134 11.85 9.19 -15.66
N ASN A 135 12.70 10.20 -15.77
CA ASN A 135 12.60 11.28 -16.75
C ASN A 135 13.27 10.80 -18.06
N VAL A 136 12.47 10.59 -19.10
CA VAL A 136 12.90 9.98 -20.36
C VAL A 136 14.06 10.74 -20.99
N GLU A 137 13.94 12.06 -21.10
CA GLU A 137 14.91 12.93 -21.75
C GLU A 137 16.23 12.98 -20.97
N LYS A 138 16.18 13.11 -19.64
CA LYS A 138 17.38 13.16 -18.81
C LYS A 138 18.11 11.82 -18.76
N VAL A 139 17.39 10.71 -18.63
CA VAL A 139 18.01 9.37 -18.65
C VAL A 139 18.65 9.11 -20.01
N LYS A 140 17.96 9.42 -21.11
CA LYS A 140 18.52 9.30 -22.46
C LYS A 140 19.74 10.18 -22.68
N ALA A 141 19.77 11.40 -22.14
CA ALA A 141 20.94 12.27 -22.24
C ALA A 141 22.17 11.71 -21.50
N VAL A 142 21.97 10.99 -20.39
CA VAL A 142 23.05 10.44 -19.56
C VAL A 142 23.52 9.06 -20.02
N LEU A 143 22.59 8.18 -20.42
CA LEU A 143 22.88 6.77 -20.73
C LEU A 143 22.72 6.42 -22.21
N GLY A 144 22.21 7.33 -23.04
CA GLY A 144 21.92 7.11 -24.46
C GLY A 144 20.59 6.40 -24.72
N ASP A 145 20.33 6.12 -25.99
CA ASP A 145 19.07 5.52 -26.47
C ASP A 145 18.78 4.12 -25.92
N ASN A 146 19.84 3.38 -25.55
CA ASN A 146 19.75 2.00 -25.09
C ASN A 146 19.80 1.88 -23.56
N ALA A 147 19.41 2.94 -22.84
CA ALA A 147 19.31 2.90 -21.39
C ALA A 147 18.40 1.73 -20.96
N PRO A 148 18.80 0.89 -19.99
CA PRO A 148 18.05 -0.31 -19.60
C PRO A 148 16.84 0.03 -18.71
N VAL A 149 15.95 0.91 -19.18
CA VAL A 149 14.82 1.47 -18.42
C VAL A 149 13.76 0.44 -18.05
N ASP A 150 13.76 -0.72 -18.71
CA ASP A 150 12.90 -1.87 -18.45
C ASP A 150 13.51 -2.88 -17.46
N SER A 151 14.66 -2.56 -16.84
CA SER A 151 15.45 -3.50 -16.03
C SER A 151 15.87 -2.90 -14.70
N LEU A 152 15.85 -3.72 -13.65
CA LEU A 152 16.42 -3.38 -12.36
C LEU A 152 17.90 -2.98 -12.44
N ALA A 153 18.62 -3.39 -13.49
CA ALA A 153 20.00 -2.98 -13.75
C ALA A 153 20.17 -1.46 -13.85
N LEU A 154 19.12 -0.70 -14.22
CA LEU A 154 19.19 0.76 -14.22
C LEU A 154 19.47 1.33 -12.82
N MET A 155 18.89 0.71 -11.80
CA MET A 155 18.98 1.15 -10.40
C MET A 155 20.05 0.38 -9.61
N PHE A 156 20.23 -0.90 -9.89
CA PHE A 156 21.07 -1.79 -9.11
C PHE A 156 22.45 -2.07 -9.72
N GLU A 157 22.78 -1.58 -10.93
CA GLU A 157 24.17 -1.60 -11.39
C GLU A 157 24.91 -0.31 -10.99
N PRO A 158 26.04 -0.39 -10.25
CA PRO A 158 26.81 0.79 -9.87
C PRO A 158 27.28 1.64 -11.05
N GLU A 159 27.53 1.03 -12.21
CA GLU A 159 27.92 1.76 -13.42
C GLU A 159 26.77 2.65 -13.94
N ASN A 160 25.55 2.10 -14.02
CA ASN A 160 24.38 2.83 -14.48
C ASN A 160 24.00 3.93 -13.50
N LEU A 161 23.85 3.56 -12.22
CA LEU A 161 23.48 4.51 -11.17
C LEU A 161 24.54 5.60 -10.97
N GLY A 162 25.82 5.26 -11.11
CA GLY A 162 26.94 6.20 -11.05
C GLY A 162 26.88 7.30 -12.11
N LYS A 163 26.42 6.97 -13.33
CA LYS A 163 26.17 7.97 -14.38
C LYS A 163 24.92 8.81 -14.06
N LEU A 164 23.84 8.16 -13.63
CA LEU A 164 22.56 8.82 -13.28
C LEU A 164 22.64 9.75 -12.08
N LYS A 165 23.65 9.58 -11.20
CA LYS A 165 23.97 10.54 -10.14
C LYS A 165 24.02 11.98 -10.64
N THR A 166 24.47 12.21 -11.86
CA THR A 166 24.57 13.55 -12.47
C THR A 166 23.23 14.26 -12.66
N CYS A 167 22.13 13.50 -12.76
CA CYS A 167 20.78 14.03 -12.93
C CYS A 167 19.82 13.72 -11.76
N GLY A 168 20.34 13.08 -10.70
CA GLY A 168 19.62 12.79 -9.47
C GLY A 168 18.96 11.40 -9.46
N ALA A 169 19.32 10.59 -8.46
CA ALA A 169 18.78 9.24 -8.28
C ALA A 169 18.24 9.03 -6.87
N ALA A 170 17.04 8.46 -6.75
CA ALA A 170 16.39 8.22 -5.47
C ALA A 170 15.95 6.78 -5.27
N PHE A 171 15.83 6.39 -4.00
CA PHE A 171 15.14 5.18 -3.55
C PHE A 171 14.07 5.57 -2.53
N ILE A 172 12.95 4.84 -2.50
CA ILE A 172 12.01 4.92 -1.37
C ILE A 172 12.67 4.54 -0.05
N ASP A 173 12.29 5.18 1.07
CA ASP A 173 12.66 4.73 2.43
C ASP A 173 11.79 3.53 2.84
N GLY A 174 11.91 2.44 2.09
CA GLY A 174 11.09 1.23 2.21
C GLY A 174 11.95 -0.03 2.21
N PRO A 175 12.65 -0.34 3.33
CA PRO A 175 13.61 -1.45 3.36
C PRO A 175 13.01 -2.80 3.01
N THR A 176 11.79 -3.05 3.45
CA THR A 176 11.02 -4.26 3.16
C THR A 176 10.66 -4.38 1.68
N ARG A 177 10.72 -3.30 0.90
CA ARG A 177 10.45 -3.32 -0.55
C ARG A 177 11.75 -3.36 -1.36
N VAL A 178 12.74 -2.55 -0.98
CA VAL A 178 14.00 -2.40 -1.72
C VAL A 178 14.90 -3.63 -1.57
N ILE A 179 15.08 -4.14 -0.35
CA ILE A 179 16.03 -5.23 -0.09
C ILE A 179 15.57 -6.55 -0.73
N PRO A 180 14.31 -7.01 -0.59
CA PRO A 180 13.84 -8.19 -1.31
C PRO A 180 13.95 -8.08 -2.82
N THR A 181 13.66 -6.90 -3.39
CA THR A 181 13.84 -6.67 -4.83
C THR A 181 15.32 -6.82 -5.24
N LEU A 182 16.24 -6.27 -4.44
CA LEU A 182 17.67 -6.44 -4.69
C LEU A 182 18.10 -7.92 -4.55
N LEU A 183 17.61 -8.63 -3.54
CA LEU A 183 17.90 -10.06 -3.38
C LEU A 183 17.45 -10.84 -4.63
N HIS A 184 16.24 -10.59 -5.11
CA HIS A 184 15.71 -11.16 -6.35
C HIS A 184 16.60 -10.83 -7.55
N TYR A 185 17.03 -9.57 -7.68
CA TYR A 185 17.95 -9.14 -8.74
C TYR A 185 19.30 -9.87 -8.70
N LEU A 186 19.80 -10.17 -7.50
CA LEU A 186 21.02 -10.95 -7.26
C LEU A 186 20.81 -12.46 -7.40
N HIS A 187 19.64 -12.90 -7.89
CA HIS A 187 19.24 -14.32 -8.01
C HIS A 187 19.19 -15.06 -6.67
N LEU A 188 18.93 -14.34 -5.57
CA LEU A 188 18.70 -14.88 -4.24
C LEU A 188 17.19 -14.92 -3.95
N ASP A 189 16.79 -15.70 -2.94
CA ASP A 189 15.40 -15.73 -2.51
C ASP A 189 15.01 -14.36 -1.88
N PRO A 190 14.04 -13.61 -2.45
CA PRO A 190 13.58 -12.35 -1.88
C PRO A 190 13.04 -12.49 -0.44
N ASN A 191 12.63 -13.70 -0.06
CA ASN A 191 12.11 -14.03 1.27
C ASN A 191 13.10 -14.85 2.11
N THR A 192 14.38 -14.89 1.74
CA THR A 192 15.43 -15.64 2.44
C THR A 192 15.48 -15.35 3.94
N GLN A 193 15.81 -16.38 4.72
CA GLN A 193 16.16 -16.24 6.13
C GLN A 193 17.67 -16.47 6.36
N ASP A 194 18.44 -16.64 5.29
CA ASP A 194 19.89 -16.76 5.37
C ASP A 194 20.51 -15.38 5.58
N ARG A 195 21.31 -15.24 6.64
CA ARG A 195 21.97 -13.99 6.99
C ARG A 195 23.09 -13.64 6.02
N ASP A 196 23.66 -14.61 5.31
CA ASP A 196 24.72 -14.37 4.33
C ASP A 196 24.19 -13.71 3.07
N ASP A 197 22.94 -13.99 2.67
CA ASP A 197 22.24 -13.29 1.58
C ASP A 197 22.10 -11.80 1.87
N TYR A 198 21.69 -11.44 3.10
CA TYR A 198 21.61 -10.03 3.51
C TYR A 198 22.98 -9.35 3.55
N LYS A 199 24.07 -10.06 3.87
CA LYS A 199 25.43 -9.50 3.76
C LYS A 199 25.81 -9.24 2.30
N GLN A 200 25.34 -10.07 1.36
CA GLN A 200 25.52 -9.84 -0.08
C GLN A 200 24.78 -8.57 -0.52
N ALA A 201 23.50 -8.45 -0.13
CA ALA A 201 22.69 -7.26 -0.40
C ALA A 201 23.29 -5.99 0.21
N GLU A 202 23.79 -6.04 1.44
CA GLU A 202 24.47 -4.92 2.12
C GLU A 202 25.68 -4.43 1.34
N ARG A 203 26.59 -5.35 0.97
CA ARG A 203 27.78 -5.02 0.17
C ARG A 203 27.41 -4.41 -1.16
N HIS A 204 26.31 -4.83 -1.75
CA HIS A 204 25.83 -4.31 -3.03
C HIS A 204 25.24 -2.90 -2.86
N LEU A 205 24.34 -2.70 -1.89
CA LEU A 205 23.76 -1.38 -1.57
C LEU A 205 24.83 -0.34 -1.22
N LEU A 206 25.86 -0.74 -0.48
CA LEU A 206 26.97 0.17 -0.15
C LEU A 206 27.77 0.61 -1.38
N LYS A 207 27.84 -0.19 -2.46
CA LYS A 207 28.43 0.26 -3.74
C LYS A 207 27.55 1.28 -4.45
N LEU A 208 26.23 1.17 -4.31
CA LEU A 208 25.26 2.09 -4.92
C LEU A 208 25.17 3.42 -4.17
N ARG A 209 25.34 3.39 -2.84
CA ARG A 209 25.09 4.53 -1.95
C ARG A 209 25.77 5.84 -2.35
N PRO A 210 27.04 5.88 -2.82
CA PRO A 210 27.67 7.12 -3.28
C PRO A 210 26.99 7.80 -4.48
N SER A 211 26.13 7.07 -5.18
CA SER A 211 25.37 7.51 -6.36
C SER A 211 23.92 7.87 -6.05
N VAL A 212 23.45 7.61 -4.82
CA VAL A 212 22.08 7.93 -4.39
C VAL A 212 22.01 9.35 -3.84
N THR A 213 21.16 10.16 -4.45
CA THR A 213 20.89 11.56 -4.07
C THR A 213 20.04 11.64 -2.81
N THR A 214 18.97 10.86 -2.74
CA THR A 214 18.05 10.88 -1.59
C THR A 214 17.39 9.53 -1.37
N ILE A 215 17.04 9.25 -0.12
CA ILE A 215 16.22 8.11 0.31
C ILE A 215 15.04 8.70 1.06
N ASN A 216 13.83 8.56 0.50
CA ASN A 216 12.66 9.27 1.01
C ASN A 216 11.34 8.62 0.55
N SER A 217 10.29 8.66 1.39
CA SER A 217 9.00 8.01 1.09
C SER A 217 7.98 8.87 0.34
N THR A 218 8.13 10.19 0.25
CA THR A 218 7.09 11.09 -0.28
C THR A 218 7.61 12.23 -1.17
N LYS A 219 8.75 12.83 -0.85
CA LYS A 219 9.31 13.96 -1.62
C LYS A 219 9.77 13.55 -3.03
N TYR A 220 10.17 12.28 -3.22
CA TYR A 220 10.85 11.84 -4.44
C TYR A 220 10.00 12.02 -5.71
N PHE A 221 8.68 11.80 -5.64
CA PHE A 221 7.82 11.90 -6.82
C PHE A 221 7.58 13.36 -7.23
N GLY A 222 7.48 14.28 -6.28
CA GLY A 222 7.47 15.73 -6.55
C GLY A 222 8.78 16.22 -7.16
N ASP A 223 9.92 15.71 -6.68
CA ASP A 223 11.23 16.02 -7.25
C ASP A 223 11.39 15.46 -8.68
N LEU A 224 10.83 14.28 -8.95
CA LEU A 224 10.79 13.71 -10.30
C LEU A 224 9.91 14.55 -11.23
N ALA A 225 8.71 14.97 -10.78
CA ALA A 225 7.80 15.81 -11.54
C ALA A 225 8.38 17.20 -11.86
N ASN A 226 9.19 17.74 -10.96
CA ASN A 226 9.90 19.01 -11.15
C ASN A 226 11.21 18.86 -11.94
N GLY A 227 11.68 17.62 -12.10
CA GLY A 227 12.92 17.31 -12.80
C GLY A 227 14.17 17.51 -11.94
N ASP A 228 14.06 17.60 -10.62
CA ASP A 228 15.21 17.63 -9.71
C ASP A 228 15.88 16.25 -9.61
N LEU A 229 15.10 15.18 -9.86
CA LEU A 229 15.57 13.81 -10.06
C LEU A 229 15.33 13.39 -11.51
N CYS A 230 16.17 12.50 -12.03
CA CYS A 230 15.95 11.83 -13.31
C CYS A 230 15.52 10.37 -13.15
N VAL A 231 15.78 9.77 -12.00
CA VAL A 231 15.37 8.39 -11.72
C VAL A 231 15.00 8.21 -10.25
N ALA A 232 13.99 7.38 -9.99
CA ALA A 232 13.61 6.95 -8.67
C ALA A 232 13.17 5.47 -8.69
N PHE A 233 13.60 4.70 -7.70
CA PHE A 233 13.00 3.41 -7.42
C PHE A 233 11.88 3.59 -6.39
N GLY A 234 10.63 3.46 -6.82
CA GLY A 234 9.48 3.87 -6.01
C GLY A 234 8.13 3.29 -6.44
N TYR A 235 7.07 3.72 -5.76
CA TYR A 235 5.72 3.18 -5.88
C TYR A 235 5.08 3.59 -7.20
N SER A 236 4.36 2.65 -7.83
CA SER A 236 3.72 2.87 -9.14
C SER A 236 2.80 4.09 -9.19
N GLY A 237 1.91 4.24 -8.20
CA GLY A 237 0.95 5.36 -8.16
C GLY A 237 1.61 6.71 -7.95
N ASP A 238 2.61 6.80 -7.07
CA ASP A 238 3.38 8.04 -6.86
C ASP A 238 4.08 8.51 -8.15
N ILE A 239 4.69 7.59 -8.90
CA ILE A 239 5.33 7.93 -10.17
C ILE A 239 4.29 8.36 -11.22
N LEU A 240 3.10 7.75 -11.23
CA LEU A 240 2.03 8.21 -12.11
C LEU A 240 1.49 9.59 -11.72
N GLN A 241 1.40 9.90 -10.42
CA GLN A 241 1.08 11.25 -9.95
C GLN A 241 2.16 12.25 -10.39
N ALA A 242 3.44 11.87 -10.35
CA ALA A 242 4.52 12.69 -10.88
C ALA A 242 4.41 12.92 -12.40
N GLN A 243 4.05 11.86 -13.14
CA GLN A 243 3.78 11.94 -14.57
C GLN A 243 2.64 12.91 -14.88
N GLN A 244 1.50 12.76 -14.20
CA GLN A 244 0.35 13.64 -14.37
C GLN A 244 0.71 15.09 -14.02
N SER A 245 1.37 15.32 -12.88
CA SER A 245 1.78 16.66 -12.44
C SER A 245 2.74 17.33 -13.45
N ALA A 246 3.69 16.57 -14.01
CA ALA A 246 4.60 17.08 -15.04
C ALA A 246 3.86 17.43 -16.35
N GLN A 247 2.89 16.62 -16.75
CA GLN A 247 2.05 16.86 -17.93
C GLN A 247 1.17 18.11 -17.76
N GLU A 248 0.47 18.22 -16.63
CA GLU A 248 -0.39 19.36 -16.30
C GLU A 248 0.40 20.67 -16.20
N ALA A 249 1.63 20.61 -15.67
CA ALA A 249 2.54 21.75 -15.60
C ALA A 249 3.23 22.08 -16.94
N GLY A 250 2.93 21.35 -18.03
CA GLY A 250 3.52 21.59 -19.35
C GLY A 250 5.04 21.44 -19.37
N LYS A 251 5.59 20.52 -18.56
CA LYS A 251 7.03 20.29 -18.52
C LYS A 251 7.53 19.76 -19.88
N PRO A 252 8.75 20.13 -20.32
CA PRO A 252 9.29 19.74 -21.63
C PRO A 252 9.83 18.30 -21.66
N TYR A 253 9.48 17.47 -20.68
CA TYR A 253 9.98 16.12 -20.51
C TYR A 253 8.86 15.18 -20.08
N HIS A 254 9.08 13.89 -20.27
CA HIS A 254 8.15 12.84 -19.91
C HIS A 254 8.66 12.07 -18.71
N ILE A 255 7.78 11.87 -17.72
CA ILE A 255 8.02 10.93 -16.63
C ILE A 255 7.30 9.64 -16.97
N VAL A 256 7.98 8.51 -16.82
CA VAL A 256 7.45 7.18 -17.10
C VAL A 256 7.69 6.29 -15.89
N TYR A 257 6.67 5.52 -15.51
CA TYR A 257 6.82 4.37 -14.64
C TYR A 257 7.10 3.12 -15.47
N SER A 258 8.10 2.35 -15.06
CA SER A 258 8.50 1.09 -15.68
C SER A 258 8.45 -0.05 -14.67
N LEU A 259 7.76 -1.12 -15.06
CA LEU A 259 7.76 -2.37 -14.33
C LEU A 259 8.95 -3.23 -14.82
N PRO A 260 9.95 -3.51 -13.95
CA PRO A 260 11.15 -4.20 -14.40
C PRO A 260 10.87 -5.63 -14.91
N LYS A 261 11.51 -6.02 -16.01
CA LYS A 261 11.30 -7.32 -16.66
C LYS A 261 11.69 -8.51 -15.80
N GLU A 262 12.64 -8.33 -14.89
CA GLU A 262 13.05 -9.34 -13.92
C GLU A 262 11.93 -9.68 -12.94
N GLY A 263 10.95 -8.79 -12.77
CA GLY A 263 10.02 -8.80 -11.65
C GLY A 263 10.52 -7.91 -10.51
N SER A 264 9.60 -7.52 -9.63
CA SER A 264 9.88 -6.65 -8.49
C SER A 264 8.90 -6.95 -7.35
N ASN A 265 8.89 -6.10 -6.32
CA ASN A 265 7.89 -6.18 -5.27
C ASN A 265 6.48 -5.84 -5.80
N LEU A 266 5.54 -6.72 -5.49
CA LEU A 266 4.10 -6.53 -5.60
C LEU A 266 3.55 -6.41 -4.17
N TRP A 267 2.74 -5.40 -3.94
CA TRP A 267 2.15 -5.14 -2.63
C TRP A 267 0.65 -4.93 -2.79
N PHE A 268 -0.07 -5.30 -1.74
CA PHE A 268 -1.50 -5.10 -1.61
C PHE A 268 -1.77 -4.45 -0.26
N ASP A 269 -2.60 -3.43 -0.26
CA ASP A 269 -3.23 -2.89 0.92
C ASP A 269 -4.63 -3.48 1.03
N MET A 270 -4.97 -3.99 2.22
CA MET A 270 -6.18 -4.76 2.42
C MET A 270 -6.97 -4.22 3.60
N PHE A 271 -8.28 -4.15 3.47
CA PHE A 271 -9.17 -3.95 4.60
C PHE A 271 -9.15 -5.19 5.50
N ALA A 272 -9.03 -4.98 6.81
CA ALA A 272 -9.15 -6.02 7.84
C ALA A 272 -9.94 -5.50 9.04
N ILE A 273 -10.76 -6.37 9.65
CA ILE A 273 -11.59 -6.03 10.80
C ILE A 273 -10.88 -6.50 12.08
N PRO A 274 -10.48 -5.59 12.99
CA PRO A 274 -9.92 -5.97 14.28
C PRO A 274 -10.84 -6.91 15.07
N ALA A 275 -10.26 -7.88 15.77
CA ALA A 275 -11.02 -8.87 16.53
C ALA A 275 -11.90 -8.22 17.61
N ASP A 276 -11.42 -7.12 18.19
CA ASP A 276 -12.04 -6.33 19.26
C ASP A 276 -12.92 -5.16 18.76
N ALA A 277 -13.07 -4.99 17.44
CA ALA A 277 -13.93 -3.98 16.80
C ALA A 277 -15.34 -3.97 17.39
N LYS A 278 -15.89 -2.77 17.61
CA LYS A 278 -17.21 -2.57 18.24
C LYS A 278 -18.32 -2.47 17.20
N ASN A 279 -18.02 -1.92 16.03
CA ASN A 279 -18.98 -1.66 14.96
C ASN A 279 -18.66 -2.51 13.72
N LYS A 280 -18.71 -3.85 13.88
CA LYS A 280 -18.34 -4.79 12.81
C LYS A 280 -19.31 -4.75 11.62
N GLU A 281 -20.60 -4.53 11.87
CA GLU A 281 -21.59 -4.43 10.80
C GLU A 281 -21.37 -3.20 9.92
N GLU A 282 -20.98 -2.08 10.54
CA GLU A 282 -20.61 -0.85 9.85
C GLU A 282 -19.31 -1.05 9.05
N ALA A 283 -18.35 -1.81 9.57
CA ALA A 283 -17.13 -2.17 8.86
C ALA A 283 -17.44 -3.02 7.61
N TYR A 284 -18.31 -4.04 7.72
CA TYR A 284 -18.75 -4.81 6.55
C TYR A 284 -19.45 -3.94 5.51
N GLN A 285 -20.33 -3.03 5.94
CA GLN A 285 -21.01 -2.10 5.03
C GLN A 285 -20.03 -1.20 4.27
N PHE A 286 -18.99 -0.70 4.93
CA PHE A 286 -17.96 0.11 4.27
C PHE A 286 -17.11 -0.71 3.30
N ILE A 287 -16.70 -1.92 3.69
CA ILE A 287 -15.94 -2.82 2.80
C ILE A 287 -16.79 -3.13 1.55
N ASP A 288 -18.04 -3.54 1.72
CA ASP A 288 -18.92 -3.87 0.59
C ASP A 288 -19.22 -2.66 -0.29
N PHE A 289 -19.34 -1.46 0.29
CA PHE A 289 -19.43 -0.19 -0.44
C PHE A 289 -18.18 0.07 -1.30
N MET A 290 -16.98 -0.13 -0.73
CA MET A 290 -15.72 -0.01 -1.48
C MET A 290 -15.54 -1.09 -2.54
N LEU A 291 -16.21 -2.24 -2.43
CA LEU A 291 -16.20 -3.30 -3.45
C LEU A 291 -17.14 -3.01 -4.63
N ARG A 292 -17.86 -1.89 -4.65
CA ARG A 292 -18.67 -1.49 -5.80
C ARG A 292 -17.80 -0.93 -6.93
N PRO A 293 -18.04 -1.32 -8.19
CA PRO A 293 -17.17 -0.94 -9.31
C PRO A 293 -16.95 0.57 -9.45
N GLU A 294 -18.01 1.37 -9.31
CA GLU A 294 -17.98 2.82 -9.46
C GLU A 294 -17.20 3.53 -8.35
N ILE A 295 -17.30 3.04 -7.11
CA ILE A 295 -16.64 3.64 -5.95
C ILE A 295 -15.13 3.40 -6.01
N ILE A 296 -14.71 2.16 -6.30
CA ILE A 296 -13.29 1.84 -6.36
C ILE A 296 -12.62 2.39 -7.62
N ALA A 297 -13.33 2.45 -8.75
CA ALA A 297 -12.79 3.07 -9.97
C ALA A 297 -12.48 4.55 -9.76
N GLU A 298 -13.38 5.30 -9.11
CA GLU A 298 -13.14 6.72 -8.81
C GLU A 298 -11.93 6.92 -7.89
N THR A 299 -11.81 6.08 -6.87
CA THR A 299 -10.66 6.07 -5.97
C THR A 299 -9.36 5.77 -6.73
N ALA A 300 -9.36 4.75 -7.59
CA ALA A 300 -8.20 4.37 -8.39
C ALA A 300 -7.81 5.45 -9.41
N ASN A 301 -8.79 6.08 -10.07
CA ASN A 301 -8.55 7.13 -11.05
C ASN A 301 -7.97 8.40 -10.39
N TYR A 302 -8.40 8.71 -9.16
CA TYR A 302 -7.87 9.83 -8.40
C TYR A 302 -6.45 9.54 -7.88
N LEU A 303 -6.25 8.41 -7.19
CA LEU A 303 -4.98 8.08 -6.54
C LEU A 303 -3.93 7.50 -7.50
N ARG A 304 -4.34 7.13 -8.72
CA ARG A 304 -3.51 6.50 -9.77
C ARG A 304 -2.93 5.14 -9.36
N TYR A 305 -3.56 4.45 -8.40
CA TYR A 305 -3.20 3.09 -7.98
C TYR A 305 -4.09 2.04 -8.63
N ALA A 306 -3.57 0.83 -8.80
CA ALA A 306 -4.35 -0.28 -9.32
C ALA A 306 -5.36 -0.75 -8.27
N GLN A 307 -6.52 -1.19 -8.73
CA GLN A 307 -7.57 -1.72 -7.89
C GLN A 307 -7.84 -3.19 -8.23
N PRO A 308 -8.30 -4.02 -7.28
CA PRO A 308 -8.43 -5.47 -7.45
C PRO A 308 -9.80 -5.93 -7.96
N ASN A 309 -10.72 -5.02 -8.24
CA ASN A 309 -12.06 -5.24 -8.75
C ASN A 309 -12.08 -5.28 -10.30
N GLN A 310 -12.30 -6.48 -10.85
CA GLN A 310 -12.34 -6.71 -12.29
C GLN A 310 -13.54 -6.02 -12.95
N ALA A 311 -14.68 -5.91 -12.25
CA ALA A 311 -15.88 -5.24 -12.76
C ALA A 311 -15.70 -3.71 -12.86
N ALA A 312 -14.75 -3.13 -12.12
CA ALA A 312 -14.37 -1.71 -12.20
C ALA A 312 -13.51 -1.37 -13.42
N ALA A 313 -12.97 -2.36 -14.14
CA ALA A 313 -12.02 -2.13 -15.24
C ALA A 313 -12.58 -1.20 -16.34
N SER A 314 -13.88 -1.29 -16.67
CA SER A 314 -14.49 -0.40 -17.68
C SER A 314 -14.71 1.04 -17.20
N LEU A 315 -14.61 1.28 -15.89
CA LEU A 315 -14.77 2.59 -15.24
C LEU A 315 -13.42 3.22 -14.89
N THR A 316 -12.34 2.45 -14.93
CA THR A 316 -10.97 2.93 -14.76
C THR A 316 -10.52 3.71 -16.00
N ASP A 317 -9.85 4.84 -15.80
CA ASP A 317 -9.31 5.68 -16.88
C ASP A 317 -8.43 4.84 -17.82
N THR A 318 -8.55 5.05 -19.12
CA THR A 318 -7.89 4.18 -20.13
C THR A 318 -6.37 4.21 -20.01
N ASP A 319 -5.79 5.35 -19.64
CA ASP A 319 -4.35 5.50 -19.46
C ASP A 319 -3.81 4.80 -18.20
N LEU A 320 -4.69 4.46 -17.25
CA LEU A 320 -4.37 3.62 -16.11
C LEU A 320 -4.67 2.15 -16.42
N ARG A 321 -5.88 1.85 -16.91
CA ARG A 321 -6.37 0.49 -17.23
C ARG A 321 -5.51 -0.23 -18.26
N ASP A 322 -5.14 0.45 -19.33
CA ASP A 322 -4.41 -0.17 -20.46
C ASP A 322 -2.89 -0.09 -20.27
N ASN A 323 -2.41 0.42 -19.13
CA ASN A 323 -0.99 0.53 -18.83
C ASN A 323 -0.44 -0.79 -18.26
N PRO A 324 0.41 -1.52 -19.01
CA PRO A 324 0.94 -2.82 -18.59
C PRO A 324 1.96 -2.71 -17.44
N ASN A 325 2.41 -1.50 -17.10
CA ASN A 325 3.23 -1.28 -15.91
C ASN A 325 2.38 -1.14 -14.64
N ILE A 326 1.05 -0.95 -14.77
CA ILE A 326 0.11 -0.81 -13.65
C ILE A 326 -0.79 -2.04 -13.53
N TYR A 327 -1.34 -2.50 -14.65
CA TYR A 327 -2.06 -3.76 -14.78
C TYR A 327 -1.21 -4.74 -15.60
N PRO A 328 -0.14 -5.31 -15.02
CA PRO A 328 0.68 -6.32 -15.67
C PRO A 328 -0.12 -7.53 -16.14
N SER A 329 0.35 -8.14 -17.23
CA SER A 329 -0.12 -9.45 -17.68
C SER A 329 0.12 -10.53 -16.62
N ALA A 330 -0.60 -11.65 -16.72
CA ALA A 330 -0.40 -12.80 -15.84
C ALA A 330 1.06 -13.32 -15.85
N GLU A 331 1.73 -13.23 -17.01
CA GLU A 331 3.14 -13.60 -17.15
C GLU A 331 4.05 -12.66 -16.34
N GLN A 332 3.84 -11.34 -16.43
CA GLN A 332 4.56 -10.36 -15.63
C GLN A 332 4.28 -10.55 -14.13
N LEU A 333 3.00 -10.70 -13.73
CA LEU A 333 2.61 -10.98 -12.34
C LEU A 333 3.29 -12.23 -11.77
N SER A 334 3.53 -13.26 -12.59
CA SER A 334 4.19 -14.49 -12.13
C SER A 334 5.66 -14.29 -11.73
N ARG A 335 6.31 -13.22 -12.22
CA ARG A 335 7.66 -12.81 -11.84
C ARG A 335 7.70 -11.88 -10.63
N MET A 336 6.57 -11.31 -10.26
CA MET A 336 6.47 -10.40 -9.13
C MET A 336 6.42 -11.16 -7.81
N THR A 337 6.93 -10.53 -6.76
CA THR A 337 6.96 -11.12 -5.42
C THR A 337 6.11 -10.32 -4.45
N VAL A 338 5.14 -10.99 -3.83
CA VAL A 338 4.52 -10.53 -2.57
C VAL A 338 5.46 -10.92 -1.44
N ASN A 339 5.85 -9.94 -0.62
CA ASN A 339 6.76 -10.20 0.48
C ASN A 339 6.11 -11.16 1.50
N ALA A 340 6.90 -12.10 1.99
CA ALA A 340 6.51 -12.96 3.09
C ALA A 340 6.70 -12.24 4.43
N ASP A 341 5.95 -12.70 5.43
CA ASP A 341 6.16 -12.32 6.82
C ASP A 341 7.52 -12.86 7.32
N GLN A 342 8.40 -11.95 7.72
CA GLN A 342 9.77 -12.27 8.13
C GLN A 342 9.86 -12.44 9.66
N PRO A 343 10.68 -13.39 10.17
CA PRO A 343 10.86 -13.52 11.60
C PRO A 343 11.64 -12.32 12.17
N ASN A 344 11.35 -11.93 13.41
CA ASN A 344 11.94 -10.76 14.08
C ASN A 344 13.47 -10.60 13.95
N PRO A 345 14.30 -11.67 14.00
CA PRO A 345 15.75 -11.53 13.77
C PRO A 345 16.10 -11.01 12.37
N ILE A 346 15.34 -11.40 11.35
CA ILE A 346 15.51 -10.97 9.96
C ILE A 346 15.00 -9.53 9.78
N VAL A 347 13.85 -9.19 10.36
CA VAL A 347 13.36 -7.80 10.37
C VAL A 347 14.40 -6.84 10.98
N ARG A 348 15.02 -7.22 12.11
CA ARG A 348 16.10 -6.43 12.72
C ARG A 348 17.35 -6.33 11.83
N LEU A 349 17.66 -7.37 11.07
CA LEU A 349 18.78 -7.37 10.13
C LEU A 349 18.50 -6.42 8.95
N ILE A 350 17.31 -6.49 8.37
CA ILE A 350 16.81 -5.59 7.32
C ILE A 350 16.93 -4.13 7.79
N ASN A 351 16.41 -3.81 8.97
CA ASN A 351 16.44 -2.43 9.50
C ASN A 351 17.86 -1.91 9.76
N ARG A 352 18.75 -2.77 10.26
CA ARG A 352 20.16 -2.41 10.46
C ARG A 352 20.86 -2.14 9.14
N LEU A 353 20.73 -3.07 8.19
CA LEU A 353 21.29 -2.95 6.85
C LEU A 353 20.83 -1.64 6.21
N TRP A 354 19.54 -1.35 6.33
CA TRP A 354 18.95 -0.15 5.74
C TRP A 354 19.45 1.13 6.39
N THR A 355 19.63 1.13 7.72
CA THR A 355 20.25 2.24 8.44
C THR A 355 21.67 2.49 7.91
N THR A 356 22.49 1.43 7.79
CA THR A 356 23.84 1.48 7.21
C THR A 356 23.84 2.01 5.78
N PHE A 357 22.86 1.60 4.96
CA PHE A 357 22.70 2.16 3.61
C PHE A 357 22.38 3.66 3.66
N LYS A 358 21.44 4.11 4.51
CA LYS A 358 21.10 5.54 4.64
C LYS A 358 22.29 6.39 5.07
N THR A 359 23.06 5.94 6.07
CA THR A 359 24.24 6.66 6.61
C THR A 359 25.45 6.57 5.70
N GLY A 360 25.56 5.50 4.90
CA GLY A 360 26.70 5.24 4.01
C GLY A 360 27.94 4.69 4.71
N HIS A 361 27.80 4.14 5.92
CA HIS A 361 28.84 3.47 6.69
C HIS A 361 28.23 2.54 7.74
#